data_AF-A0A9J9LDA8-F1
#
_entry.id   AF-A0A9J9LDA8-F1
#
_cell.length_a   1.000
_cell.length_b   1.000
_cell.length_c   1.000
_cell.angle_alpha   90.00
_cell.angle_beta   90.00
_cell.angle_gamma   90.00
#
_symmetry.space_group_name_H-M   'P 1'
#
loop_
_entity.id
_entity.type
_entity.pdbx_description
1 polymer ?
#
loop_
_entity_poly.entity_id
_entity_poly.type
_entity_poly.pdbx_seq_one_letter_code
_entity_poly.pdbx_strand_id
1 'polypeptide(L)'
;MVMINGVGQASPTRIGQVKDETVKPLASPAPVESTGSAPIAAPSLVAALAEAGPPVNSEKIAAIRQAIASGQYPIDAKAIAAKMIALDLPGTSK
;
A
#
# COMPACT_ATOMS: atom_id res chain seq x y z
N MET A 1 -14.22 -37.17 -22.13
CA MET A 1 -14.49 -35.92 -21.38
C MET A 1 -15.36 -36.25 -20.18
N VAL A 2 -14.84 -36.12 -18.95
CA VAL A 2 -15.66 -36.26 -17.73
C VAL A 2 -16.06 -34.85 -17.29
N MET A 3 -17.36 -34.55 -17.32
CA MET A 3 -17.93 -33.31 -16.82
C MET A 3 -18.24 -33.49 -15.33
N ILE A 4 -17.60 -32.71 -14.46
CA ILE A 4 -17.91 -32.69 -13.03
C ILE A 4 -19.08 -31.72 -12.84
N ASN A 5 -20.25 -32.26 -12.50
CA ASN A 5 -21.40 -31.47 -12.08
C ASN A 5 -21.19 -30.98 -10.63
N GLY A 6 -21.63 -29.75 -10.37
CA GLY A 6 -21.31 -28.91 -9.21
C GLY A 6 -21.15 -29.60 -7.85
N VAL A 7 -20.14 -29.14 -7.11
CA VAL A 7 -19.98 -29.45 -5.68
C VAL A 7 -21.10 -28.78 -4.88
N GLY A 8 -21.67 -29.55 -3.96
CA GLY A 8 -22.95 -29.29 -3.31
C GLY A 8 -23.09 -27.90 -2.68
N GLN A 9 -24.28 -27.35 -2.87
CA GLN A 9 -24.82 -26.17 -2.22
C GLN A 9 -24.80 -26.39 -0.69
N ALA A 10 -23.75 -25.92 -0.02
CA ALA A 10 -23.66 -25.99 1.44
C ALA A 10 -24.48 -24.85 2.05
N SER A 11 -25.74 -25.13 2.35
CA SER A 11 -26.54 -24.31 3.27
C SER A 11 -25.91 -24.38 4.66
N PRO A 12 -25.60 -23.26 5.35
CA PRO A 12 -25.20 -23.34 6.75
C PRO A 12 -26.44 -23.71 7.58
N THR A 13 -26.55 -24.98 7.95
CA THR A 13 -27.49 -25.40 8.99
C THR A 13 -27.00 -24.80 10.29
N ARG A 14 -27.82 -23.91 10.88
CA ARG A 14 -27.53 -23.23 12.16
C ARG A 14 -27.30 -24.30 13.24
N ILE A 15 -26.13 -24.26 13.87
CA ILE A 15 -25.79 -25.11 15.02
C ILE A 15 -26.82 -24.87 16.14
N GLY A 16 -27.20 -25.96 16.80
CA GLY A 16 -28.44 -26.19 17.55
C GLY A 16 -28.92 -25.08 18.48
N GLN A 17 -30.25 -24.93 18.53
CA GLN A 17 -30.96 -24.20 19.57
C GLN A 17 -30.78 -24.96 20.90
N VAL A 18 -29.97 -24.40 21.79
CA VAL A 18 -29.97 -24.81 23.19
C VAL A 18 -31.26 -24.33 23.84
N LYS A 19 -31.88 -25.26 24.58
CA LYS A 19 -33.20 -25.16 25.21
C LYS A 19 -33.36 -23.89 26.06
N ASP A 20 -34.53 -23.29 25.93
CA ASP A 20 -35.11 -22.27 26.81
C ASP A 20 -34.84 -22.56 28.29
N GLU A 21 -33.99 -21.73 28.90
CA GLU A 21 -34.06 -21.43 30.32
C GLU A 21 -34.50 -19.97 30.43
N THR A 22 -35.58 -19.74 31.18
CA THR A 22 -36.21 -18.44 31.40
C THR A 22 -35.22 -17.45 32.03
N VAL A 23 -34.61 -16.59 31.22
CA VAL A 23 -33.82 -15.45 31.70
C VAL A 23 -34.76 -14.27 31.96
N LYS A 24 -34.94 -13.95 33.24
CA LYS A 24 -35.65 -12.76 33.75
C LYS A 24 -35.07 -11.49 33.10
N PRO A 25 -35.88 -10.59 32.50
CA PRO A 25 -35.33 -9.40 31.86
C PRO A 25 -34.80 -8.44 32.92
N LEU A 26 -33.48 -8.27 32.97
CA LEU A 26 -32.86 -7.12 33.62
C LEU A 26 -33.09 -5.88 32.74
N ALA A 27 -33.38 -4.75 33.39
CA ALA A 27 -33.68 -3.48 32.76
C ALA A 27 -32.63 -3.08 31.70
N SER A 28 -33.12 -2.45 30.63
CA SER A 28 -32.29 -1.98 29.51
C SER A 28 -31.22 -1.00 30.01
N PRO A 29 -29.93 -1.23 29.74
CA PRO A 29 -28.93 -0.20 29.97
C PRO A 29 -29.19 0.98 29.03
N ALA A 30 -29.06 2.21 29.56
CA ALA A 30 -29.09 3.44 28.79
C ALA A 30 -28.06 3.41 27.65
N PRO A 31 -28.28 4.14 26.54
CA PRO A 31 -27.32 4.16 25.44
C PRO A 31 -26.01 4.74 25.98
N VAL A 32 -24.97 3.92 26.03
CA VAL A 32 -23.61 4.40 26.14
C VAL A 32 -23.30 5.11 24.83
N GLU A 33 -23.02 6.40 24.90
CA GLU A 33 -22.42 7.12 23.78
C GLU A 33 -21.11 6.41 23.45
N SER A 34 -21.10 5.65 22.36
CA SER A 34 -19.86 5.19 21.77
C SER A 34 -19.11 6.45 21.35
N THR A 35 -18.12 6.85 22.14
CA THR A 35 -17.01 7.64 21.61
C THR A 35 -16.48 6.85 20.43
N GLY A 36 -16.89 7.26 19.23
CA GLY A 36 -16.53 6.61 17.99
C GLY A 36 -15.02 6.56 17.91
N SER A 37 -14.45 5.39 18.17
CA SER A 37 -13.11 5.09 17.69
C SER A 37 -13.24 5.12 16.17
N ALA A 38 -12.72 6.19 15.56
CA ALA A 38 -12.65 6.28 14.12
C ALA A 38 -12.00 4.98 13.61
N PRO A 39 -12.56 4.31 12.59
CA PRO A 39 -11.91 3.14 12.04
C PRO A 39 -10.51 3.58 11.58
N ILE A 40 -9.47 3.02 12.20
CA ILE A 40 -8.10 3.15 11.72
C ILE A 40 -8.12 2.48 10.35
N ALA A 41 -8.18 3.30 9.29
CA ALA A 41 -8.13 2.81 7.94
C ALA A 41 -6.86 1.97 7.81
N ALA A 42 -7.02 0.68 7.49
CA ALA A 42 -5.89 -0.21 7.28
C ALA A 42 -4.96 0.43 6.23
N PRO A 43 -3.63 0.45 6.47
CA PRO A 43 -2.70 1.09 5.54
C PRO A 43 -2.87 0.47 4.16
N SER A 44 -3.31 1.29 3.20
CA SER A 44 -3.46 0.82 1.83
C SER A 44 -2.08 0.45 1.28
N LEU A 45 -1.95 -0.73 0.68
CA LEU A 45 -0.68 -1.18 0.08
C LEU A 45 -0.15 -0.17 -0.95
N VAL A 46 -1.05 0.51 -1.65
CA VAL A 46 -0.71 1.58 -2.61
C VAL A 46 -0.02 2.75 -1.92
N ALA A 47 -0.51 3.20 -0.76
CA ALA A 47 0.13 4.25 0.01
C ALA A 47 1.53 3.82 0.51
N ALA A 48 1.66 2.58 1.00
CA ALA A 48 2.94 2.05 1.47
C ALA A 48 3.99 1.94 0.34
N LEU A 49 3.58 1.55 -0.88
CA LEU A 49 4.48 1.51 -2.04
C LEU A 49 4.86 2.90 -2.54
N ALA A 50 3.91 3.85 -2.52
CA ALA A 50 4.18 5.24 -2.88
C ALA A 50 5.18 5.88 -1.91
N GLU A 51 5.10 5.57 -0.62
CA GLU A 51 6.02 6.04 0.40
C GLU A 51 7.41 5.36 0.31
N ALA A 52 7.46 4.07 -0.01
CA ALA A 52 8.73 3.37 -0.24
C ALA A 52 9.47 3.87 -1.48
N GLY A 53 8.73 4.32 -2.50
CA GLY A 53 9.28 4.88 -3.73
C GLY A 53 9.98 3.86 -4.64
N PRO A 54 10.57 4.30 -5.75
CA PRO A 54 11.31 3.44 -6.67
C PRO A 54 12.58 2.86 -6.02
N PRO A 55 13.01 1.65 -6.42
CA PRO A 55 14.23 1.07 -5.91
C PRO A 55 15.45 1.91 -6.32
N VAL A 56 16.28 2.27 -5.34
CA VAL A 56 17.53 3.01 -5.56
C VAL A 56 18.74 2.07 -5.53
N ASN A 57 19.76 2.36 -6.33
CA ASN A 57 21.02 1.63 -6.31
C ASN A 57 22.03 2.34 -5.40
N SER A 58 22.14 1.87 -4.15
CA SER A 58 23.01 2.45 -3.13
C SER A 58 24.50 2.35 -3.47
N GLU A 59 24.93 1.28 -4.15
CA GLU A 59 26.33 1.07 -4.54
C GLU A 59 26.77 2.12 -5.57
N LYS A 60 25.93 2.38 -6.58
CA LYS A 60 26.19 3.43 -7.58
C LYS A 60 26.28 4.80 -6.91
N ILE A 61 25.40 5.09 -5.95
CA ILE A 61 25.42 6.35 -5.20
C ILE A 61 26.73 6.50 -4.43
N ALA A 62 27.16 5.45 -3.73
CA ALA A 62 28.41 5.46 -2.97
C ALA A 62 29.63 5.70 -3.89
N ALA A 63 29.69 5.01 -5.03
CA ALA A 63 30.76 5.18 -6.01
C ALA A 63 30.82 6.62 -6.57
N ILE A 64 29.67 7.21 -6.91
CA ILE A 64 29.60 8.60 -7.39
C ILE A 64 30.05 9.57 -6.30
N ARG A 65 29.60 9.38 -5.05
CA ARG A 65 30.02 10.23 -3.92
C ARG A 65 31.53 10.19 -3.70
N GLN A 66 32.15 9.02 -3.79
CA GLN A 66 33.60 8.87 -3.71
C GLN A 66 34.33 9.55 -4.89
N ALA A 67 33.83 9.41 -6.11
CA ALA A 67 34.39 10.08 -7.28
C ALA A 67 34.36 11.61 -7.14
N ILE A 68 33.28 12.16 -6.59
CA ILE A 68 33.17 13.60 -6.30
C ILE A 68 34.18 14.01 -5.22
N ALA A 69 34.24 13.26 -4.11
CA ALA A 69 35.16 13.57 -3.00
C ALA A 69 36.64 13.50 -3.40
N SER A 70 36.99 12.60 -4.32
CA SER A 70 38.35 12.46 -4.87
C SER A 70 38.66 13.45 -5.99
N GLY A 71 37.71 14.29 -6.42
CA GLY A 71 37.89 15.22 -7.55
C GLY A 71 37.92 14.55 -8.92
N GLN A 72 37.62 13.26 -9.01
CA GLN A 72 37.65 12.45 -10.24
C GLN A 72 36.32 12.49 -11.01
N TYR A 73 35.40 13.38 -10.64
CA TYR A 73 34.12 13.58 -11.31
C TYR A 73 34.14 14.90 -12.10
N PRO A 74 34.59 14.89 -13.37
CA PRO A 74 34.78 16.12 -14.15
C PRO A 74 33.45 16.78 -14.55
N ILE A 75 33.48 18.10 -14.64
CA ILE A 75 32.36 18.90 -15.13
C ILE A 75 32.44 19.02 -16.66
N ASP A 76 31.48 18.43 -17.36
CA ASP A 76 31.33 18.61 -18.81
C ASP A 76 30.28 19.70 -19.10
N ALA A 77 30.77 20.90 -19.44
CA ALA A 77 29.93 22.05 -19.77
C ALA A 77 29.02 21.79 -20.99
N LYS A 78 29.47 21.00 -21.97
CA LYS A 78 28.70 20.69 -23.17
C LYS A 78 27.54 19.75 -22.83
N ALA A 79 27.80 18.73 -22.01
CA ALA A 79 26.76 17.82 -21.53
C ALA A 79 25.69 18.55 -20.70
N ILE A 80 26.11 19.50 -19.86
CA ILE A 80 25.19 20.34 -19.07
C ILE A 80 24.31 21.18 -20.00
N ALA A 81 24.90 21.92 -20.94
CA ALA A 81 24.15 22.75 -21.88
C ALA A 81 23.15 21.93 -22.71
N ALA A 82 23.55 20.76 -23.20
CA ALA A 82 22.66 19.85 -23.92
C ALA A 82 21.47 19.40 -23.05
N LYS A 83 21.70 19.11 -21.77
CA LYS A 83 20.63 18.71 -20.85
C LYS A 83 19.69 19.87 -20.50
N MET A 84 20.22 21.08 -20.36
CA MET A 84 19.43 22.29 -20.14
C MET A 84 18.45 22.53 -21.31
N ILE A 85 18.96 22.49 -22.55
CA ILE A 85 18.12 22.65 -23.75
C ILE A 85 17.06 21.54 -23.83
N ALA A 86 17.44 20.29 -23.55
CA ALA A 86 16.51 19.17 -23.60
C ALA A 86 15.37 19.26 -22.57
N LEU A 87 15.62 19.88 -21.41
CA LEU A 87 14.61 20.10 -20.37
C LEU A 87 13.76 21.36 -20.60
N ASP A 88 14.36 22.39 -21.20
CA ASP A 88 13.70 23.66 -21.52
C ASP A 88 12.70 23.53 -22.68
N LEU A 89 12.93 22.58 -23.59
CA LEU A 89 12.00 22.33 -24.69
C LEU A 89 10.74 21.61 -24.16
N PRO A 90 9.52 22.13 -24.37
CA PRO A 90 8.30 21.50 -23.90
C PRO A 90 8.10 20.14 -24.58
N GLY A 91 8.35 19.07 -23.82
CA GLY A 91 7.88 17.72 -24.07
C GLY A 91 8.22 17.13 -25.44
N THR A 92 9.47 16.71 -25.66
CA THR A 92 9.71 15.53 -26.53
C THR A 92 9.58 14.25 -25.70
N SER A 93 8.46 14.12 -24.98
CA SER A 93 8.00 12.84 -24.45
C SER A 93 7.47 12.02 -25.63
N LYS A 94 8.23 11.02 -26.06
CA LYS A 94 7.69 9.88 -26.80
C LYS A 94 7.49 8.72 -25.85
#